data_AF-A0A1H6Q7Q2-F1
#
_entry.id   AF-A0A1H6Q7Q2-F1
#
_cell.length_a   1.000
_cell.length_b   1.000
_cell.length_c   1.000
_cell.angle_alpha   90.00
_cell.angle_beta   90.00
_cell.angle_gamma   90.00
#
_symmetry.space_group_name_H-M   'P 1'
#
loop_
_entity.id
_entity.type
_entity.pdbx_description
1 polymer ?
#
loop_
_entity_poly.entity_id
_entity_poly.type
_entity_poly.pdbx_seq_one_letter_code
_entity_poly.pdbx_strand_id
1 'polypeptide(L)'
;MKKFIWLPFLVLASWAASGWNKPGHVVSPEPEIFVAATPCDAVPRHLLAIPTDLDCEMIKWRLTLRRDPRNLGRDDFKLQYTYGMTRPGTQGFMNDGFSKEISGKWVISKNTGKLPGKQVFTLQPATSQYPIVLLQMSDRMLHLLDTQGNLMIGNAGFSYTFNKQNANL
;
A
#
# COMPACT_ATOMS: atom_id res chain seq x y z
N MET A 1 44.48 -67.61 -39.29
CA MET A 1 43.11 -67.38 -39.77
C MET A 1 42.24 -67.01 -38.57
N LYS A 2 41.94 -65.73 -38.35
CA LYS A 2 41.10 -65.25 -37.24
C LYS A 2 39.94 -64.45 -37.85
N LYS A 3 38.71 -64.96 -37.69
CA LYS A 3 37.47 -64.33 -38.16
C LYS A 3 37.00 -63.35 -37.08
N PHE A 4 36.85 -62.08 -37.43
CA PHE A 4 36.26 -61.05 -36.57
C PHE A 4 34.74 -61.04 -36.80
N ILE A 5 33.98 -61.19 -35.72
CA ILE A 5 32.51 -61.11 -35.71
C ILE A 5 32.13 -59.70 -35.26
N TRP A 6 31.31 -59.01 -36.06
CA TRP A 6 30.75 -57.69 -35.77
C TRP A 6 29.41 -57.85 -35.05
N LEU A 7 29.23 -57.22 -33.89
CA LEU A 7 27.94 -57.07 -33.20
C LEU A 7 27.38 -55.67 -33.51
N PRO A 8 26.08 -55.51 -33.85
CA PRO A 8 25.48 -54.19 -33.98
C PRO A 8 25.07 -53.66 -32.60
N PHE A 9 25.47 -52.42 -32.33
CA PHE A 9 25.06 -51.66 -31.16
C PHE A 9 23.63 -51.13 -31.37
N LEU A 10 22.69 -51.59 -30.56
CA LEU A 10 21.30 -51.09 -30.52
C LEU A 10 21.26 -49.81 -29.67
N VAL A 11 21.05 -48.66 -30.31
CA VAL A 11 20.83 -47.37 -29.63
C VAL A 11 19.35 -47.25 -29.30
N LEU A 12 19.01 -47.35 -28.01
CA LEU A 12 17.69 -47.04 -27.47
C LEU A 12 17.56 -45.52 -27.34
N ALA A 13 16.70 -44.91 -28.16
CA ALA A 13 16.33 -43.51 -28.03
C ALA A 13 15.31 -43.34 -26.88
N SER A 14 15.77 -42.93 -25.71
CA SER A 14 14.91 -42.55 -24.59
C SER A 14 14.25 -41.19 -24.86
N TRP A 15 12.94 -41.19 -25.09
CA TRP A 15 12.13 -39.97 -25.12
C TRP A 15 11.95 -39.49 -23.68
N ALA A 16 12.69 -38.45 -23.29
CA ALA A 16 12.41 -37.71 -22.07
C ALA A 16 11.10 -36.92 -22.29
N ALA A 17 10.02 -37.36 -21.64
CA ALA A 17 8.79 -36.60 -21.57
C ALA A 17 9.07 -35.28 -20.81
N SER A 18 9.28 -34.20 -21.56
CA SER A 18 9.29 -32.85 -21.02
C SER A 18 7.91 -32.55 -20.44
N GLY A 19 7.79 -32.60 -19.12
CA GLY A 19 6.59 -32.23 -18.40
C GLY A 19 6.21 -30.78 -18.72
N TRP A 20 5.12 -30.61 -19.47
CA TRP A 20 4.50 -29.33 -19.75
C TRP A 20 3.92 -28.78 -18.44
N ASN A 21 4.67 -27.95 -17.73
CA ASN A 21 4.10 -27.17 -16.63
C ASN A 21 3.09 -26.19 -17.21
N LYS A 22 1.81 -26.36 -16.86
CA LYS A 22 0.76 -25.40 -17.20
C LYS A 22 1.14 -24.04 -16.59
N PRO A 23 1.10 -22.93 -17.35
CA PRO A 23 1.33 -21.60 -16.78
C PRO A 23 0.25 -21.33 -15.73
N GLY A 24 0.67 -21.10 -14.48
CA GLY A 24 -0.23 -20.75 -13.39
C GLY A 24 -0.90 -19.40 -13.69
N HIS A 25 -2.21 -19.32 -13.50
CA HIS A 25 -2.94 -18.05 -13.59
C HIS A 25 -2.47 -17.13 -12.45
N VAL A 26 -1.82 -16.01 -12.80
CA VAL A 26 -1.46 -14.97 -11.84
C VAL A 26 -2.73 -14.16 -11.51
N VAL A 27 -3.33 -14.45 -10.37
CA VAL A 27 -4.50 -13.71 -9.86
C VAL A 27 -4.01 -12.48 -9.07
N SER A 28 -4.71 -11.36 -9.20
CA SER A 28 -4.46 -10.18 -8.38
C SER A 28 -4.72 -10.50 -6.91
N PRO A 29 -3.83 -10.13 -5.98
CA PRO A 29 -4.11 -10.30 -4.56
C PRO A 29 -5.31 -9.43 -4.15
N GLU A 30 -5.96 -9.84 -3.05
CA GLU A 30 -7.00 -9.04 -2.41
C GLU A 30 -6.44 -7.68 -1.97
N PRO A 31 -7.19 -6.58 -2.10
CA PRO A 31 -6.70 -5.26 -1.69
C PRO A 31 -6.38 -5.19 -0.20
N GLU A 32 -5.30 -4.48 0.13
CA GLU A 32 -4.96 -4.20 1.52
C GLU A 32 -5.64 -2.93 1.98
N ILE A 33 -6.36 -3.00 3.11
CA ILE A 33 -7.09 -1.85 3.65
C ILE A 33 -6.44 -1.39 4.95
N PHE A 34 -6.17 -0.10 5.06
CA PHE A 34 -5.65 0.54 6.27
C PHE A 34 -6.57 1.68 6.71
N VAL A 35 -6.76 1.84 8.02
CA VAL A 35 -7.58 2.89 8.62
C VAL A 35 -6.79 3.68 9.66
N ALA A 36 -7.09 4.97 9.77
CA ALA A 36 -6.44 5.88 10.72
C ALA A 36 -7.41 6.97 11.22
N ALA A 37 -7.05 7.58 12.34
CA ALA A 37 -7.60 8.85 12.81
C ALA A 37 -6.43 9.75 13.22
N THR A 38 -6.21 10.82 12.46
CA THR A 38 -5.10 11.77 12.65
C THR A 38 -5.62 13.12 13.13
N PRO A 39 -4.77 13.95 13.79
CA PRO A 39 -5.08 15.36 13.93
C PRO A 39 -5.31 16.01 12.56
N CYS A 40 -6.15 17.05 12.54
CA CYS A 40 -6.36 17.91 11.37
C CYS A 40 -5.40 19.11 11.39
N ASP A 41 -4.11 18.84 11.50
CA ASP A 41 -3.06 19.88 11.52
C ASP A 41 -2.50 20.20 10.13
N ALA A 42 -1.45 21.01 10.07
CA ALA A 42 -0.95 21.60 8.83
C ALA A 42 -0.57 20.56 7.76
N VAL A 43 0.08 19.45 8.15
CA VAL A 43 0.63 18.49 7.19
C VAL A 43 -0.49 17.73 6.47
N PRO A 44 -1.40 17.00 7.15
CA PRO A 44 -2.48 16.31 6.48
C PRO A 44 -3.43 17.24 5.73
N ARG A 45 -3.67 18.46 6.24
CA ARG A 45 -4.51 19.44 5.53
C ARG A 45 -3.89 19.83 4.19
N HIS A 46 -2.59 20.09 4.17
CA HIS A 46 -1.88 20.41 2.95
C HIS A 46 -1.94 19.25 1.94
N LEU A 47 -1.65 18.02 2.39
CA LEU A 47 -1.67 16.83 1.55
C LEU A 47 -3.06 16.55 0.93
N LEU A 48 -4.13 16.85 1.66
CA LEU A 48 -5.51 16.62 1.24
C LEU A 48 -6.21 17.85 0.62
N ALA A 49 -5.53 18.98 0.53
CA ALA A 49 -6.12 20.26 0.15
C ALA A 49 -7.40 20.60 0.96
N ILE A 50 -7.33 20.41 2.28
CA ILE A 50 -8.39 20.83 3.21
C ILE A 50 -8.28 22.35 3.43
N PRO A 51 -9.33 23.16 3.15
CA PRO A 51 -9.31 24.61 3.33
C PRO A 51 -8.92 25.00 4.74
N THR A 52 -7.99 25.95 4.94
CA THR A 52 -7.42 26.31 6.25
C THR A 52 -8.37 27.07 7.16
N ASP A 53 -9.42 27.66 6.61
CA ASP A 53 -10.46 28.44 7.28
C ASP A 53 -11.59 27.57 7.88
N LEU A 54 -11.60 26.26 7.58
CA LEU A 54 -12.55 25.32 8.19
C LEU A 54 -12.10 24.85 9.57
N ASP A 55 -13.01 24.93 10.54
CA ASP A 55 -12.88 24.27 11.84
C ASP A 55 -12.73 22.75 11.63
N CYS A 56 -11.60 22.22 12.09
CA CYS A 56 -11.26 20.82 11.89
C CYS A 56 -10.28 20.35 12.97
N GLU A 57 -10.63 19.25 13.62
CA GLU A 57 -9.85 18.68 14.72
C GLU A 57 -9.29 17.30 14.33
N MET A 58 -10.07 16.51 13.59
CA MET A 58 -9.75 15.13 13.25
C MET A 58 -9.94 14.88 11.75
N ILE A 59 -9.14 13.96 11.22
CA ILE A 59 -9.33 13.34 9.91
C ILE A 59 -9.39 11.82 10.12
N LYS A 60 -10.45 11.18 9.64
CA LYS A 60 -10.56 9.73 9.53
C LYS A 60 -10.21 9.29 8.12
N TRP A 61 -9.44 8.21 8.02
CA TRP A 61 -8.89 7.74 6.75
C TRP A 61 -9.26 6.27 6.52
N ARG A 62 -9.49 5.93 5.26
CA ARG A 62 -9.58 4.57 4.74
C ARG A 62 -8.78 4.49 3.45
N LEU A 63 -7.59 3.91 3.54
CA LEU A 63 -6.69 3.66 2.41
C LEU A 63 -6.90 2.22 1.91
N THR A 64 -7.14 2.06 0.62
CA THR A 64 -7.16 0.77 -0.06
C THR A 64 -6.01 0.74 -1.06
N LEU A 65 -5.10 -0.22 -0.91
CA LEU A 65 -3.98 -0.47 -1.81
C LEU A 65 -4.27 -1.70 -2.67
N ARG A 66 -4.24 -1.52 -3.99
CA ARG A 66 -4.39 -2.60 -4.98
C ARG A 66 -3.07 -2.81 -5.70
N ARG A 67 -2.65 -4.08 -5.78
CA ARG A 67 -1.50 -4.49 -6.59
C ARG A 67 -1.97 -5.20 -7.83
N ASP A 68 -1.35 -4.94 -8.97
CA ASP A 68 -1.58 -5.73 -10.20
C ASP A 68 -0.32 -6.51 -10.57
N PRO A 69 -0.16 -7.75 -10.09
CA PRO A 69 1.04 -8.56 -10.37
C PRO A 69 1.20 -8.90 -11.86
N ARG A 70 0.15 -8.68 -12.68
CA ARG A 70 0.19 -8.90 -14.13
C ARG A 70 0.75 -7.70 -14.89
N ASN A 71 0.70 -6.50 -14.30
CA ASN A 71 1.11 -5.25 -14.92
C ASN A 71 1.94 -4.41 -13.96
N LEU A 72 3.26 -4.63 -13.98
CA LEU A 72 4.20 -3.86 -13.18
C LEU A 72 3.98 -2.35 -13.40
N GLY A 73 3.86 -1.59 -12.30
CA GLY A 73 3.62 -0.14 -12.32
C GLY A 73 2.14 0.27 -12.43
N ARG A 74 1.18 -0.67 -12.41
CA ARG A 74 -0.25 -0.34 -12.38
C ARG A 74 -0.87 -0.31 -10.99
N ASP A 75 -0.11 -0.61 -9.96
CA ASP A 75 -0.52 -0.53 -8.55
C ASP A 75 -1.21 0.81 -8.27
N ASP A 76 -2.45 0.73 -7.78
CA ASP A 76 -3.32 1.87 -7.58
C ASP A 76 -3.89 1.91 -6.17
N PHE A 77 -4.27 3.09 -5.74
CA PHE A 77 -4.89 3.28 -4.44
C PHE A 77 -6.19 4.07 -4.55
N LYS A 78 -7.03 3.86 -3.54
CA LYS A 78 -8.19 4.68 -3.23
C LYS A 78 -8.08 5.12 -1.78
N LEU A 79 -8.20 6.42 -1.54
CA LEU A 79 -8.18 7.01 -0.21
C LEU A 79 -9.48 7.76 0.03
N GLN A 80 -10.28 7.24 0.95
CA GLN A 80 -11.48 7.90 1.44
C GLN A 80 -11.14 8.56 2.76
N TYR A 81 -11.60 9.79 2.96
CA TYR A 81 -11.37 10.49 4.20
C TYR A 81 -12.55 11.38 4.57
N THR A 82 -12.77 11.51 5.88
CA THR A 82 -13.74 12.43 6.46
C THR A 82 -13.02 13.32 7.44
N TYR A 83 -13.25 14.64 7.38
CA TYR A 83 -12.61 15.60 8.26
C TYR A 83 -13.63 16.57 8.88
N GLY A 84 -13.30 17.11 10.05
CA GLY A 84 -14.13 18.11 10.74
C GLY A 84 -13.91 18.12 12.24
N MET A 85 -14.83 18.77 12.94
CA MET A 85 -14.85 18.81 14.40
C MET A 85 -15.35 17.49 14.98
N THR A 86 -14.71 16.99 16.04
CA THR A 86 -15.17 15.78 16.72
C THR A 86 -16.47 16.03 17.45
N ARG A 87 -17.31 15.00 17.58
CA ARG A 87 -18.49 15.03 18.44
C ARG A 87 -18.12 14.50 19.83
N PRO A 88 -18.18 15.33 20.89
CA PRO A 88 -17.79 14.93 22.24
C PRO A 88 -18.44 13.62 22.70
N GLY A 89 -17.66 12.76 23.36
CA GLY A 89 -18.12 11.46 23.87
C GLY A 89 -18.41 10.41 22.80
N THR A 90 -18.06 10.65 21.54
CA THR A 90 -18.27 9.70 20.44
C THR A 90 -17.03 9.59 19.55
N GLN A 91 -17.04 8.61 18.64
CA GLN A 91 -16.03 8.52 17.58
C GLN A 91 -16.44 9.32 16.32
N GLY A 92 -17.55 10.05 16.35
CA GLY A 92 -18.15 10.71 15.19
C GLY A 92 -17.70 12.15 15.00
N PHE A 93 -18.22 12.77 13.94
CA PHE A 93 -18.07 14.18 13.65
C PHE A 93 -19.33 14.97 14.04
N MET A 94 -19.16 16.25 14.31
CA MET A 94 -20.28 17.19 14.28
C MET A 94 -20.77 17.33 12.83
N ASN A 95 -22.08 17.34 12.61
CA ASN A 95 -22.71 17.46 11.29
C ASN A 95 -22.15 16.48 10.23
N ASP A 96 -21.80 15.27 10.66
CA ASP A 96 -21.24 14.17 9.85
C ASP A 96 -19.87 14.45 9.18
N GLY A 97 -19.33 15.66 9.33
CA GLY A 97 -18.06 16.08 8.74
C GLY A 97 -18.11 16.22 7.21
N PHE A 98 -16.95 16.44 6.61
CA PHE A 98 -16.79 16.57 5.16
C PHE A 98 -16.10 15.32 4.62
N SER A 99 -16.79 14.55 3.79
CA SER A 99 -16.25 13.32 3.19
C SER A 99 -15.78 13.55 1.76
N LYS A 100 -14.58 13.06 1.45
CA LYS A 100 -13.96 13.15 0.13
C LYS A 100 -13.25 11.85 -0.22
N GLU A 101 -12.89 11.73 -1.49
CA GLU A 101 -12.16 10.59 -2.02
C GLU A 101 -11.09 11.07 -3.00
N ILE A 102 -9.90 10.48 -2.93
CA ILE A 102 -8.84 10.63 -3.94
C ILE A 102 -8.35 9.25 -4.36
N SER A 103 -7.88 9.16 -5.60
CA SER A 103 -7.30 7.94 -6.16
C SER A 103 -6.03 8.27 -6.94
N GLY A 104 -5.20 7.27 -7.18
CA GLY A 104 -3.94 7.47 -7.88
C GLY A 104 -3.09 6.21 -7.94
N LYS A 105 -1.81 6.40 -8.17
CA LYS A 105 -0.81 5.32 -8.23
C LYS A 105 0.02 5.29 -6.97
N TRP A 106 0.64 4.15 -6.68
CA TRP A 106 1.56 4.07 -5.56
C TRP A 106 2.75 3.15 -5.88
N VAL A 107 3.84 3.37 -5.15
CA VAL A 107 5.08 2.59 -5.28
C VAL A 107 5.66 2.27 -3.92
N ILE A 108 6.39 1.16 -3.84
CA ILE A 108 7.21 0.79 -2.67
C ILE A 108 8.66 1.07 -2.99
N SER A 109 9.34 1.77 -2.10
CA SER A 109 10.80 1.93 -2.13
C SER A 109 11.42 1.50 -0.80
N LYS A 110 12.71 1.19 -0.80
CA LYS A 110 13.47 1.05 0.45
C LYS A 110 13.84 2.46 0.93
N ASN A 111 13.59 2.73 2.21
CA ASN A 111 14.05 3.94 2.85
C ASN A 111 15.59 3.94 2.88
N THR A 112 16.20 4.98 2.30
CA THR A 112 17.65 5.23 2.33
C THR A 112 18.02 6.39 3.26
N GLY A 113 17.02 7.03 3.89
CA GLY A 113 17.20 8.15 4.80
C GLY A 113 17.39 7.71 6.26
N LYS A 114 16.78 8.45 7.19
CA LYS A 114 16.99 8.31 8.64
C LYS A 114 16.60 6.95 9.24
N LEU A 115 15.80 6.15 8.53
CA LEU A 115 15.36 4.81 8.96
C LEU A 115 15.68 3.78 7.86
N PRO A 116 16.97 3.48 7.65
CA PRO A 116 17.42 2.68 6.51
C PRO A 116 16.84 1.27 6.52
N GLY A 117 16.46 0.76 5.34
CA GLY A 117 15.98 -0.61 5.15
C GLY A 117 14.50 -0.86 5.44
N LYS A 118 13.78 0.12 5.99
CA LYS A 118 12.30 0.07 6.10
C LYS A 118 11.65 0.34 4.74
N GLN A 119 10.47 -0.23 4.49
CA GLN A 119 9.74 0.04 3.25
C GLN A 119 8.97 1.36 3.36
N VAL A 120 8.91 2.12 2.27
CA VAL A 120 8.17 3.38 2.15
C VAL A 120 7.17 3.24 1.02
N PHE A 121 5.91 3.49 1.34
CA PHE A 121 4.80 3.56 0.40
C PHE A 121 4.63 5.02 0.01
N THR A 122 4.79 5.32 -1.27
CA THR A 122 4.55 6.67 -1.81
C THR A 122 3.29 6.63 -2.64
N LEU A 123 2.24 7.32 -2.18
CA LEU A 123 0.98 7.47 -2.90
C LEU A 123 1.03 8.76 -3.72
N GLN A 124 0.78 8.67 -5.02
CA GLN A 124 0.71 9.79 -5.94
C GLN A 124 -0.74 10.00 -6.36
N PRO A 125 -1.49 10.93 -5.72
CA PRO A 125 -2.86 11.23 -6.13
C PRO A 125 -2.89 11.76 -7.57
N ALA A 126 -3.94 11.39 -8.33
CA ALA A 126 -4.12 11.90 -9.70
C ALA A 126 -4.50 13.40 -9.73
N THR A 127 -5.05 13.91 -8.63
CA THR A 127 -5.58 15.27 -8.51
C THR A 127 -4.70 16.20 -7.69
N SER A 128 -3.56 15.73 -7.17
CA SER A 128 -2.65 16.51 -6.33
C SER A 128 -1.20 16.32 -6.77
N GLN A 129 -0.41 17.37 -6.66
CA GLN A 129 1.04 17.32 -6.89
C GLN A 129 1.79 16.78 -5.66
N TYR A 130 1.14 16.75 -4.49
CA TYR A 130 1.77 16.35 -3.24
C TYR A 130 1.59 14.85 -2.98
N PRO A 131 2.68 14.07 -2.91
CA PRO A 131 2.60 12.67 -2.56
C PRO A 131 2.30 12.48 -1.07
N ILE A 132 1.57 11.41 -0.73
CA ILE A 132 1.40 10.96 0.64
C ILE A 132 2.42 9.86 0.90
N VAL A 133 3.30 10.07 1.87
CA VAL A 133 4.41 9.15 2.15
C VAL A 133 4.17 8.44 3.48
N LEU A 134 4.16 7.10 3.42
CA LEU A 134 3.88 6.24 4.56
C LEU A 134 5.07 5.30 4.79
N LEU A 135 5.61 5.28 6.01
CA LEU A 135 6.62 4.31 6.42
C LEU A 135 5.97 3.03 6.92
N GLN A 136 6.46 1.88 6.47
CA GLN A 136 6.05 0.60 7.02
C GLN A 136 6.73 0.33 8.36
N MET A 137 5.94 0.36 9.43
CA MET A 137 6.40 0.04 10.78
C MET A 137 6.38 -1.47 11.02
N SER A 138 5.35 -2.15 10.52
CA SER A 138 5.19 -3.61 10.49
C SER A 138 4.37 -4.04 9.27
N ASP A 139 4.10 -5.34 9.13
CA ASP A 139 3.18 -5.91 8.14
C ASP A 139 1.72 -5.41 8.27
N ARG A 140 1.37 -4.86 9.43
CA ARG A 140 0.01 -4.39 9.77
C ARG A 140 -0.08 -2.89 10.06
N MET A 141 1.03 -2.18 10.04
CA MET A 141 1.08 -0.77 10.41
C MET A 141 1.89 0.06 9.43
N LEU A 142 1.26 1.13 8.94
CA LEU A 142 1.91 2.21 8.20
C LEU A 142 1.88 3.48 9.06
N HIS A 143 2.84 4.38 8.89
CA HIS A 143 2.91 5.63 9.63
C HIS A 143 3.16 6.81 8.68
N LEU A 144 2.36 7.87 8.82
CA LEU A 144 2.48 9.06 7.98
C LEU A 144 3.77 9.81 8.27
N LEU A 145 4.48 10.19 7.20
CA LEU A 145 5.66 11.04 7.27
C LEU A 145 5.30 12.48 6.93
N ASP A 146 6.09 13.42 7.48
CA ASP A 146 6.04 14.82 7.05
C ASP A 146 6.64 15.01 5.66
N THR A 147 6.59 16.26 5.16
CA THR A 147 7.16 16.64 3.85
C THR A 147 8.69 16.50 3.75
N GLN A 148 9.37 16.28 4.88
CA GLN A 148 10.81 16.09 5.02
C GLN A 148 11.17 14.61 5.29
N GLY A 149 10.19 13.71 5.35
CA GLY A 149 10.37 12.29 5.62
C GLY A 149 10.58 11.93 7.09
N ASN A 150 10.27 12.81 8.04
CA ASN A 150 10.30 12.48 9.47
C ASN A 150 8.99 11.84 9.93
N LEU A 151 9.06 11.06 11.00
CA LEU A 151 7.89 10.50 11.67
C LEU A 151 7.03 11.62 12.27
N MET A 152 5.73 11.59 11.98
CA MET A 152 4.78 12.54 12.56
C MET A 152 4.43 12.14 13.99
N ILE A 153 4.52 13.08 14.93
CA ILE A 153 4.24 12.83 16.35
C ILE A 153 2.79 13.20 16.63
N GLY A 154 2.00 12.21 17.08
CA GLY A 154 0.61 12.40 17.48
C GLY A 154 0.47 13.16 18.80
N ASN A 155 -0.76 13.20 19.31
CA ASN A 155 -1.09 13.78 20.62
C ASN A 155 -1.95 12.80 21.43
N ALA A 156 -2.51 13.26 22.55
CA ALA A 156 -3.32 12.41 23.42
C ALA A 156 -4.61 11.86 22.77
N GLY A 157 -5.13 12.54 21.74
CA GLY A 157 -6.38 12.15 21.07
C GLY A 157 -6.17 11.39 19.76
N PHE A 158 -5.08 11.65 19.04
CA PHE A 158 -4.89 11.15 17.67
C PHE A 158 -3.45 10.76 17.37
N SER A 159 -3.28 9.86 16.41
CA SER A 159 -1.98 9.36 15.97
C SER A 159 -1.84 9.45 14.46
N TYR A 160 -0.62 9.30 13.96
CA TYR A 160 -0.30 9.26 12.53
C TYR A 160 -0.18 7.84 11.96
N THR A 161 -0.71 6.86 12.70
CA THR A 161 -0.56 5.44 12.38
C THR A 161 -1.83 4.89 11.72
N PHE A 162 -1.61 4.25 10.58
CA PHE A 162 -2.58 3.53 9.77
C PHE A 162 -2.51 2.05 10.12
N ASN A 163 -3.62 1.50 10.60
CA ASN A 163 -3.72 0.11 11.00
C ASN A 163 -4.42 -0.71 9.91
N LYS A 164 -3.84 -1.85 9.57
CA LYS A 164 -4.44 -2.79 8.60
C LYS A 164 -5.77 -3.30 9.17
N GLN A 165 -6.84 -3.04 8.44
CA GLN A 165 -8.16 -3.60 8.77
C GLN A 165 -8.15 -5.09 8.47
N ASN A 166 -8.53 -5.90 9.46
CA ASN A 166 -8.74 -7.32 9.24
C ASN A 166 -9.90 -7.54 8.25
N ALA A 167 -9.74 -8.48 7.33
CA ALA A 167 -10.83 -8.91 6.44
C ALA A 167 -11.94 -9.71 7.17
N ASN A 168 -11.77 -9.99 8.47
CA ASN A 168 -12.63 -10.89 9.26
C ASN A 168 -13.23 -10.22 10.52
N LEU A 169 -13.60 -8.94 10.44
CA LEU A 169 -14.43 -8.29 11.47
C LEU A 169 -15.75 -7.82 10.85
#